data_AF-I3I8B1-F1
#
_entry.id   AF-I3I8B1-F1
#
_cell.length_a   1.000
_cell.length_b   1.000
_cell.length_c   1.000
_cell.angle_alpha   90.00
_cell.angle_beta   90.00
_cell.angle_gamma   90.00
#
_symmetry.space_group_name_H-M   'P 1'
#
loop_
_entity.id
_entity.type
_entity.pdbx_description
1 polymer ?
#
loop_
_entity_poly.entity_id
_entity_poly.type
_entity_poly.pdbx_seq_one_letter_code
_entity_poly.pdbx_strand_id
1 'polypeptide(L)'
;MAEEHLEKLRQELRRGILVLAVLGSLRQSHYGYSLRKQLQEAGIDIDEGTLYPLVRRLAEQGLLTSEWQQGEGRERRYYQLSPEGAELLASLGAEWQELNQHLAKILEVQHGTD
;
A
#
# COMPACT_ATOMS: atom_id res chain seq x y z
N MET A 1 11.23 27.45 -2.40
CA MET A 1 11.34 27.00 -3.81
C MET A 1 11.99 25.62 -3.92
N ALA A 2 13.27 25.43 -3.61
CA ALA A 2 13.91 24.10 -3.72
C ALA A 2 13.34 23.05 -2.74
N GLU A 3 13.10 23.45 -1.48
CA GLU A 3 12.51 22.59 -0.45
C GLU A 3 11.07 22.16 -0.78
N GLU A 4 10.29 23.08 -1.36
CA GLU A 4 8.94 22.80 -1.84
C GLU A 4 8.94 21.81 -3.01
N HIS A 5 9.91 21.94 -3.93
CA HIS A 5 10.05 21.03 -5.06
C HIS A 5 10.44 19.61 -4.60
N LEU A 6 11.38 19.50 -3.66
CA LEU A 6 11.77 18.23 -3.06
C LEU A 6 10.58 17.53 -2.40
N GLU A 7 9.77 18.27 -1.64
CA GLU A 7 8.61 17.69 -0.96
C GLU A 7 7.55 17.20 -1.96
N LYS A 8 7.31 17.94 -3.05
CA LYS A 8 6.43 17.49 -4.14
C LYS A 8 6.91 16.17 -4.77
N LEU A 9 8.19 16.10 -5.14
CA LEU A 9 8.77 14.88 -5.73
C LEU A 9 8.73 13.69 -4.75
N ARG A 10 8.98 13.93 -3.45
CA ARG A 10 8.86 12.90 -2.41
C ARG A 10 7.44 12.37 -2.30
N GLN A 11 6.44 13.24 -2.37
CA GLN A 11 5.03 12.84 -2.35
C GLN A 11 4.64 12.03 -3.59
N GLU A 12 5.17 12.36 -4.78
CA GLU A 12 4.94 11.59 -6.00
C GLU A 12 5.51 10.16 -5.87
N LEU A 13 6.74 10.03 -5.37
CA LEU A 13 7.35 8.72 -5.10
C LEU A 13 6.51 7.89 -4.11
N ARG A 14 6.07 8.51 -3.01
CA ARG A 14 5.22 7.86 -2.00
C ARG A 14 3.88 7.42 -2.57
N ARG A 15 3.24 8.23 -3.41
CA ARG A 15 1.96 7.87 -4.06
C ARG A 15 2.11 6.65 -4.97
N GLY A 16 3.26 6.51 -5.65
CA GLY A 16 3.54 5.40 -6.55
C GLY A 16 3.48 4.02 -5.89
N ILE A 17 3.79 3.92 -4.59
CA ILE A 17 3.85 2.64 -3.88
C ILE A 17 2.56 2.29 -3.12
N LEU A 18 1.59 3.19 -3.01
CA LEU A 18 0.45 3.03 -2.09
C LEU A 18 -0.39 1.78 -2.40
N VAL A 19 -0.57 1.46 -3.68
CA VAL A 19 -1.31 0.24 -4.10
C VAL A 19 -0.61 -1.01 -3.57
N LEU A 20 0.70 -1.12 -3.77
CA LEU A 20 1.49 -2.26 -3.31
C LEU A 20 1.49 -2.36 -1.78
N ALA A 21 1.61 -1.22 -1.09
CA ALA A 21 1.58 -1.16 0.36
C ALA A 21 0.22 -1.60 0.94
N VAL A 22 -0.89 -1.14 0.35
CA VAL A 22 -2.25 -1.51 0.77
C VAL A 22 -2.52 -2.99 0.51
N LEU A 23 -2.23 -3.49 -0.70
CA LEU A 23 -2.39 -4.92 -1.02
C LEU A 23 -1.51 -5.79 -0.11
N GLY A 24 -0.25 -5.38 0.11
CA GLY A 24 0.69 -6.07 0.99
C GLY A 24 0.24 -6.17 2.44
N SER A 25 -0.35 -5.10 2.96
CA SER A 25 -0.90 -5.02 4.32
C SER A 25 -2.16 -5.87 4.47
N LEU A 26 -3.01 -5.92 3.44
CA LEU A 26 -4.26 -6.66 3.42
C LEU A 26 -4.11 -8.17 3.18
N ARG A 27 -2.88 -8.72 3.27
CA ARG A 27 -2.69 -10.17 3.50
C ARG A 27 -3.38 -10.63 4.78
N GLN A 28 -3.45 -9.75 5.77
CA GLN A 28 -4.25 -9.91 6.98
C GLN A 28 -5.52 -9.05 6.89
N SER A 29 -6.59 -9.47 7.57
CA SER A 29 -7.85 -8.73 7.56
C SER A 29 -7.75 -7.45 8.37
N HIS A 30 -8.08 -6.31 7.76
CA HIS A 30 -8.06 -5.01 8.41
C HIS A 30 -9.30 -4.19 8.09
N TYR A 31 -9.82 -3.47 9.09
CA TYR A 31 -10.72 -2.35 8.87
C TYR A 31 -9.91 -1.06 8.67
N GLY A 32 -10.53 -0.04 8.08
CA GLY A 32 -9.88 1.19 7.61
C GLY A 32 -8.86 1.80 8.57
N TYR A 33 -9.22 2.02 9.84
CA TYR A 33 -8.31 2.58 10.83
C TYR A 33 -7.14 1.65 11.18
N SER A 34 -7.39 0.34 11.35
CA SER A 34 -6.31 -0.62 11.64
C SER A 34 -5.31 -0.74 10.49
N LEU A 35 -5.79 -0.70 9.24
CA LEU A 35 -4.94 -0.69 8.05
C LEU A 35 -4.06 0.56 8.01
N ARG A 36 -4.65 1.73 8.23
CA ARG A 36 -3.92 3.00 8.28
C ARG A 36 -2.81 2.95 9.33
N LYS A 37 -3.12 2.43 10.52
CA LYS A 37 -2.15 2.30 11.62
C LYS A 37 -0.99 1.39 11.24
N GLN A 38 -1.27 0.22 10.65
CA GLN A 38 -0.23 -0.71 10.21
C GLN A 38 0.67 -0.09 9.12
N LEU A 39 0.10 0.62 8.14
CA LEU A 39 0.86 1.33 7.12
C LEU A 39 1.77 2.39 7.75
N GLN A 40 1.26 3.15 8.70
CA GLN A 40 2.02 4.17 9.42
C GLN A 40 3.17 3.56 10.24
N GLU A 41 2.94 2.43 10.91
CA GLU A 41 4.00 1.69 11.63
C GLU A 41 5.10 1.18 10.68
N ALA A 42 4.76 0.88 9.43
CA ALA A 42 5.71 0.55 8.37
C ALA A 42 6.35 1.78 7.69
N GLY A 43 6.10 2.99 8.19
CA GLY A 43 6.64 4.25 7.64
C GLY A 43 5.90 4.79 6.41
N ILE A 44 4.73 4.25 6.08
CA ILE A 44 3.88 4.68 4.97
C ILE A 44 2.74 5.55 5.51
N ASP A 45 2.89 6.87 5.35
CA ASP A 45 1.83 7.80 5.73
C ASP A 45 0.78 7.93 4.61
N ILE A 46 -0.48 7.80 5.00
CA ILE A 46 -1.65 7.91 4.12
C ILE A 46 -2.82 8.48 4.91
N ASP A 47 -3.50 9.46 4.34
CA ASP A 47 -4.71 10.04 4.92
C ASP A 47 -5.96 9.22 4.56
N GLU A 48 -7.05 9.42 5.30
CA GLU A 48 -8.31 8.69 5.08
C GLU A 48 -8.98 9.02 3.74
N GLY A 49 -8.82 10.25 3.27
CA GLY A 49 -9.33 10.70 1.97
C GLY A 49 -8.67 10.00 0.79
N THR A 50 -7.43 9.52 0.97
CA THR A 50 -6.73 8.69 -0.01
C THR A 50 -6.99 7.19 0.23
N LEU A 51 -6.92 6.73 1.48
CA LEU A 51 -6.99 5.31 1.80
C LEU A 51 -8.36 4.69 1.46
N TYR A 52 -9.46 5.33 1.86
CA TYR A 52 -10.78 4.70 1.71
C TYR A 52 -11.24 4.59 0.25
N PRO A 53 -11.07 5.62 -0.61
CA PRO A 53 -11.34 5.45 -2.04
C PRO A 53 -10.44 4.40 -2.68
N LEU A 54 -9.16 4.33 -2.30
CA LEU A 54 -8.23 3.33 -2.82
C LEU A 54 -8.69 1.90 -2.49
N VAL A 55 -8.98 1.61 -1.21
CA VAL A 55 -9.43 0.28 -0.77
C VAL A 55 -10.76 -0.09 -1.43
N ARG A 56 -11.71 0.86 -1.51
CA ARG A 56 -12.99 0.64 -2.19
C ARG A 56 -12.79 0.29 -3.66
N ARG A 57 -11.95 1.03 -4.38
CA ARG A 57 -11.62 0.76 -5.79
C ARG A 57 -11.01 -0.63 -5.97
N LEU A 58 -10.07 -1.03 -5.10
CA LEU A 58 -9.44 -2.35 -5.18
C LEU A 58 -10.45 -3.48 -4.91
N ALA A 59 -11.42 -3.27 -4.01
CA ALA A 59 -12.52 -4.20 -3.79
C ALA A 59 -13.48 -4.27 -5.01
N GLU A 60 -13.82 -3.12 -5.61
CA GLU A 60 -14.62 -3.06 -6.85
C GLU A 60 -13.94 -3.75 -8.04
N GLN A 61 -12.60 -3.80 -8.05
CA GLN A 61 -11.79 -4.55 -9.01
C GLN A 61 -11.70 -6.06 -8.70
N GLY A 62 -12.29 -6.53 -7.61
CA GLY A 62 -12.21 -7.93 -7.19
C GLY A 62 -10.87 -8.35 -6.56
N LEU A 63 -9.98 -7.39 -6.27
CA LEU A 63 -8.67 -7.67 -5.66
C LEU A 63 -8.73 -7.81 -4.14
N LEU A 64 -9.83 -7.36 -3.54
CA LEU A 64 -10.09 -7.46 -2.11
C LEU A 64 -11.46 -8.07 -1.88
N THR A 65 -11.56 -8.96 -0.91
CA THR A 65 -12.83 -9.31 -0.28
C THR A 65 -13.16 -8.28 0.80
N SER A 66 -14.43 -8.19 1.16
CA SER A 66 -14.86 -7.31 2.25
C SER A 66 -16.02 -7.90 3.02
N GLU A 67 -16.00 -7.74 4.34
CA GLU A 67 -17.02 -8.25 5.25
C GLU A 67 -17.42 -7.16 6.25
N TRP A 68 -18.72 -7.03 6.51
CA TRP A 68 -19.20 -6.21 7.62
C TRP A 68 -19.16 -7.03 8.90
N GLN A 69 -18.44 -6.55 9.91
CA GLN A 69 -18.39 -7.17 11.22
C GLN A 69 -18.98 -6.22 12.26
N GLN A 70 -19.85 -6.77 13.12
CA GLN A 70 -20.38 -6.05 14.26
C GLN A 70 -19.34 -6.04 15.38
N GLY A 71 -18.88 -4.84 15.76
CA GLY A 71 -18.11 -4.61 16.98
C GLY A 71 -18.96 -3.97 18.08
N GLU A 72 -18.36 -3.73 19.24
CA GLU A 72 -18.95 -2.99 20.38
C GLU A 72 -19.49 -1.61 19.96
N GLY A 73 -20.72 -1.55 19.45
CA GLY A 73 -21.46 -0.32 19.16
C GLY A 73 -21.29 0.28 17.75
N ARG A 74 -20.45 -0.27 16.86
CA ARG A 74 -20.36 0.21 15.46
C ARG A 74 -19.94 -0.89 14.49
N GLU A 75 -20.69 -1.02 13.40
CA GLU A 75 -20.32 -1.86 12.27
C GLU A 75 -19.06 -1.33 11.59
N ARG A 76 -18.11 -2.24 11.34
CA ARG A 76 -16.86 -1.96 10.64
C ARG A 76 -16.77 -2.86 9.43
N ARG A 77 -16.40 -2.29 8.28
CA ARG A 77 -16.07 -3.08 7.10
C ARG A 77 -14.60 -3.45 7.15
N TYR A 78 -14.35 -4.74 7.17
CA TYR A 78 -13.03 -5.33 7.04
C TYR A 78 -12.76 -5.65 5.57
N TYR A 79 -11.48 -5.56 5.20
CA TYR A 79 -10.98 -5.91 3.88
C TYR A 79 -9.84 -6.90 4.03
N GLN A 80 -9.69 -7.78 3.06
CA GLN A 80 -8.58 -8.73 2.95
C GLN A 80 -8.34 -9.03 1.47
N LEU A 81 -7.13 -9.45 1.10
CA LEU A 81 -6.84 -9.93 -0.25
C LEU A 81 -7.81 -11.04 -0.67
N SER A 82 -8.29 -10.95 -1.91
CA SER A 82 -8.88 -12.09 -2.61
C SER A 82 -7.78 -13.02 -3.16
N PRO A 83 -8.12 -14.23 -3.63
CA PRO A 83 -7.18 -15.06 -4.38
C PRO A 83 -6.55 -14.33 -5.57
N GLU A 84 -7.35 -13.62 -6.35
CA GLU A 84 -6.91 -12.84 -7.52
C GLU A 84 -6.00 -11.67 -7.08
N GLY A 85 -6.34 -11.02 -5.97
CA GLY A 85 -5.51 -9.97 -5.39
C GLY A 85 -4.15 -10.48 -4.91
N ALA A 86 -4.08 -11.69 -4.38
CA ALA A 86 -2.84 -12.32 -3.94
C ALA A 86 -1.91 -12.65 -5.12
N GLU A 87 -2.46 -13.16 -6.23
CA GLU A 87 -1.70 -13.40 -7.47
C GLU A 87 -1.17 -12.09 -8.08
N LEU A 88 -2.02 -11.06 -8.13
CA LEU A 88 -1.60 -9.74 -8.60
C LEU A 88 -0.51 -9.15 -7.71
N LEU A 89 -0.64 -9.25 -6.38
CA LEU A 89 0.36 -8.76 -5.44
C LEU A 89 1.70 -9.49 -5.61
N ALA A 90 1.70 -10.79 -5.88
CA ALA A 90 2.93 -11.52 -6.17
C ALA A 90 3.63 -10.96 -7.42
N SER A 91 2.85 -10.70 -8.47
CA SER A 91 3.35 -10.15 -9.75
C SER A 91 3.89 -8.72 -9.57
N LEU A 92 3.13 -7.84 -8.92
CA LEU A 92 3.55 -6.47 -8.60
C LEU A 92 4.76 -6.44 -7.65
N GLY A 93 4.86 -7.40 -6.74
CA GLY A 93 6.01 -7.54 -5.85
C GLY A 93 7.29 -7.90 -6.60
N ALA A 94 7.21 -8.79 -7.58
CA ALA A 94 8.34 -9.13 -8.45
C ALA A 94 8.77 -7.93 -9.31
N GLU A 95 7.81 -7.24 -9.93
CA GLU A 95 8.06 -6.01 -10.71
C GLU A 95 8.75 -4.94 -9.85
N TRP A 96 8.27 -4.72 -8.61
CA TRP A 96 8.87 -3.77 -7.69
C TRP A 96 10.32 -4.11 -7.34
N GLN A 97 10.63 -5.40 -7.16
CA GLN A 97 12.00 -5.84 -6.90
C GLN A 97 12.92 -5.56 -8.10
N GLU A 98 12.46 -5.83 -9.32
CA GLU A 98 13.21 -5.55 -10.55
C GLU A 98 13.45 -4.04 -10.73
N LEU A 99 12.42 -3.21 -10.54
CA LEU A 99 12.53 -1.75 -10.59
C LEU A 99 13.55 -1.22 -9.57
N ASN A 100 13.54 -1.73 -8.34
CA ASN A 100 14.52 -1.35 -7.33
C ASN A 100 15.95 -1.69 -7.75
N GLN A 101 16.17 -2.87 -8.35
CA GLN A 101 17.49 -3.26 -8.85
C GLN A 101 17.96 -2.35 -9.98
N HIS A 102 17.07 -1.98 -10.91
CA HIS A 102 17.38 -1.05 -11.99
C HIS A 102 17.70 0.35 -11.47
N LEU A 103 16.89 0.87 -10.55
CA LEU A 103 17.11 2.18 -9.94
C LEU A 103 18.40 2.21 -9.11
N ALA A 104 18.69 1.17 -8.34
CA ALA A 104 19.92 1.09 -7.55
C ALA A 104 21.17 1.20 -8.44
N LYS A 105 21.17 0.54 -9.62
CA LYS A 105 22.25 0.66 -10.60
C LYS A 105 22.39 2.08 -11.15
N ILE A 106 21.27 2.72 -11.50
CA ILE A 106 21.26 4.08 -12.07
C ILE A 106 21.69 5.13 -11.04
N LEU A 107 21.26 4.96 -9.79
CA LEU A 107 21.56 5.87 -8.68
C LEU A 107 22.93 5.59 -8.05
N GLU A 108 23.69 4.62 -8.57
CA GLU A 108 24.98 4.18 -8.06
C GLU A 108 24.93 3.80 -6.55
N VAL A 109 23.76 3.33 -6.09
CA VAL A 109 23.56 2.92 -4.70
C VAL A 109 24.18 1.53 -4.54
N GLN A 110 25.33 1.47 -3.87
CA GLN A 110 25.96 0.21 -3.52
C GLN A 110 25.07 -0.53 -2.52
N HIS A 111 24.59 -1.72 -2.88
CA HIS A 111 24.08 -2.65 -1.88
C HIS A 111 25.27 -3.08 -1.01
N GLY A 112 25.35 -2.53 0.20
CA GLY A 112 26.19 -3.10 1.25
C GLY A 112 25.84 -4.57 1.36
N THR A 113 26.76 -5.42 0.92
CA THR A 113 26.67 -6.86 1.09
C THR A 113 27.10 -7.12 2.52
N ASP A 114 26.13 -7.38 3.40
CA ASP A 114 26.34 -8.09 4.67
C ASP A 114 25.55 -9.40 4.60
#